data_AF-A0A417I311-F1
#
_entry.id   AF-A0A417I311-F1
#
_cell.length_a   1.000
_cell.length_b   1.000
_cell.length_c   1.000
_cell.angle_alpha   90.00
_cell.angle_beta   90.00
_cell.angle_gamma   90.00
#
_symmetry.space_group_name_H-M   'P 1'
#
loop_
_entity.id
_entity.type
_entity.pdbx_description
1 polymer ?
#
loop_
_entity_poly.entity_id
_entity_poly.type
_entity_poly.pdbx_seq_one_letter_code
_entity_poly.pdbx_strand_id
1 'polypeptide(L)'
;MKKRKWKFRIAGGAVTLLGIYLMAVGYGETITLTIATVVLIFGIAIWSMATPESYNSMTDMIAMISMEKPRKIEEFYEAYKNVDTPFGSAWLAKFYTMRQKAHVFGPDAKGEYLYFWLTKDGHVGYLGYSFIEGFIKKKLTTPVYPIHEDVAENLADHLSYHSDLMMFQSELKANLEHFVKTGTVQPFQKISASQIYTFTEDYRLTGQHFDLEDTDGNLVYEIDSTVPLKTFYIYDAMHTEIFRMTKELLHALPTYRFYLYGEPYGVLKKQFALVRDQFSMELPEGKLELREYAGSIGHNYSVKLNGTMIGAIVDNMDLTVGNIMFDNAFLIVYDAKYLPQLTALAVMAARELARDKDGGLSNRS
;
A
#
# COMPACT_ATOMS: atom_id res chain seq x y z
N MET A 1 23.67 -1.99 -13.34
CA MET A 1 22.30 -2.49 -13.65
C MET A 1 22.15 -3.39 -14.87
N LYS A 2 22.58 -3.02 -16.09
CA LYS A 2 22.34 -3.82 -17.32
C LYS A 2 22.79 -5.30 -17.21
N LYS A 3 23.99 -5.56 -16.66
CA LYS A 3 24.52 -6.92 -16.44
C LYS A 3 23.66 -7.76 -15.49
N ARG A 4 23.21 -7.17 -14.37
CA ARG A 4 22.32 -7.83 -13.40
C ARG A 4 20.99 -8.22 -14.06
N LYS A 5 20.34 -7.27 -14.76
CA LYS A 5 19.07 -7.51 -15.45
C LYS A 5 19.14 -8.74 -16.36
N TRP A 6 20.17 -8.82 -17.20
CA TRP A 6 20.36 -9.97 -18.10
C TRP A 6 20.64 -11.26 -17.34
N LYS A 7 21.51 -11.24 -16.33
CA LYS A 7 21.83 -12.43 -15.52
C LYS A 7 20.58 -13.03 -14.88
N PHE A 8 19.76 -12.21 -14.22
CA PHE A 8 18.53 -12.67 -13.55
C PHE A 8 17.45 -13.08 -14.55
N ARG A 9 17.29 -12.38 -15.68
CA ARG A 9 16.33 -12.80 -16.72
C ARG A 9 16.70 -14.12 -17.37
N ILE A 10 17.97 -14.33 -17.73
CA ILE A 10 18.42 -15.60 -18.31
C ILE A 10 18.25 -16.74 -17.31
N ALA A 11 18.71 -16.55 -16.07
CA ALA A 11 18.59 -17.58 -15.03
C ALA A 11 17.12 -17.89 -14.70
N GLY A 12 16.30 -16.87 -14.48
CA GLY A 12 14.87 -17.03 -14.20
C GLY A 12 14.15 -17.70 -15.36
N GLY A 13 14.40 -17.27 -16.60
CA GLY A 13 13.80 -17.87 -17.79
C GLY A 13 14.16 -19.34 -17.97
N ALA A 14 15.42 -19.70 -17.74
CA ALA A 14 15.85 -21.10 -17.80
C ALA A 14 15.14 -21.97 -16.75
N VAL A 15 15.02 -21.48 -15.50
CA VAL A 15 14.33 -22.20 -14.42
C VAL A 15 12.82 -22.30 -14.69
N THR A 16 12.19 -21.23 -15.20
CA THR A 16 10.78 -21.24 -15.61
C THR A 16 10.52 -22.26 -16.72
N LEU A 17 11.38 -22.30 -17.75
CA LEU A 17 11.27 -23.29 -18.83
C LEU A 17 11.43 -24.73 -18.31
N LEU A 18 12.33 -24.95 -17.35
CA LEU A 18 12.46 -26.25 -16.67
C LEU A 18 11.17 -26.63 -15.93
N GLY A 19 10.56 -25.69 -15.20
CA GLY A 19 9.26 -25.92 -14.54
C GLY A 19 8.16 -26.31 -15.52
N ILE A 20 8.03 -25.59 -16.65
CA ILE A 20 7.07 -25.91 -17.71
C ILE A 20 7.32 -27.29 -18.30
N TYR A 21 8.60 -27.63 -18.57
CA TYR A 21 8.97 -28.95 -19.07
C TYR A 21 8.59 -30.06 -18.09
N LEU A 22 8.87 -29.89 -16.80
CA LEU A 22 8.50 -30.86 -15.76
C LEU A 22 6.98 -31.02 -15.64
N MET A 23 6.20 -29.95 -15.83
CA MET A 23 4.73 -30.06 -15.87
C MET A 23 4.26 -30.92 -17.04
N ALA A 24 4.87 -30.76 -18.22
CA ALA A 24 4.51 -31.53 -19.41
C ALA A 24 4.87 -33.02 -19.27
N VAL A 25 6.06 -33.33 -18.74
CA VAL A 25 6.52 -34.71 -18.55
C VAL A 25 5.80 -35.42 -17.40
N GLY A 26 5.51 -34.70 -16.32
CA GLY A 26 4.82 -35.21 -15.14
C GLY A 26 3.29 -35.15 -15.21
N TYR A 27 2.72 -34.94 -16.40
CA TYR A 27 1.27 -34.77 -16.55
C TYR A 27 0.53 -36.04 -16.07
N GLY A 28 -0.34 -35.89 -15.09
CA GLY A 28 -1.05 -37.00 -14.44
C GLY A 28 -0.37 -37.56 -13.19
N GLU A 29 0.80 -37.05 -12.79
CA GLU A 29 1.51 -37.45 -11.57
C GLU A 29 1.63 -36.29 -10.58
N THR A 30 0.95 -36.42 -9.43
CA THR A 30 0.83 -35.35 -8.43
C THR A 30 2.17 -34.85 -7.88
N ILE A 31 3.13 -35.75 -7.63
CA ILE A 31 4.44 -35.39 -7.06
C ILE A 31 5.23 -34.56 -8.06
N THR A 32 5.33 -35.01 -9.31
CA THR A 32 6.06 -34.30 -10.36
C THR A 32 5.44 -32.95 -10.68
N LEU A 33 4.10 -32.85 -10.69
CA LEU A 33 3.39 -31.58 -10.83
C LEU A 33 3.67 -30.62 -9.67
N THR A 34 3.75 -31.13 -8.44
CA THR A 34 4.09 -30.31 -7.25
C THR A 34 5.51 -29.75 -7.38
N ILE A 35 6.49 -30.59 -7.73
CA ILE A 35 7.88 -30.17 -7.94
C ILE A 35 7.96 -29.14 -9.07
N ALA A 36 7.29 -29.41 -10.19
CA ALA A 36 7.26 -28.53 -11.36
C ALA A 36 6.70 -27.15 -11.01
N THR A 37 5.66 -27.10 -10.19
CA THR A 37 5.05 -25.85 -9.70
C THR A 37 6.03 -25.06 -8.83
N VAL A 38 6.71 -25.73 -7.87
CA VAL A 38 7.72 -25.08 -7.02
C VAL A 38 8.87 -24.51 -7.87
N VAL A 39 9.38 -25.28 -8.84
CA VAL A 39 10.43 -24.82 -9.76
C VAL A 39 9.97 -23.62 -10.58
N LEU A 40 8.73 -23.65 -11.08
CA LEU A 40 8.14 -22.55 -11.83
C LEU A 40 8.08 -21.26 -11.00
N ILE A 41 7.61 -21.36 -9.75
CA ILE A 41 7.56 -20.24 -8.79
C ILE A 41 8.97 -19.66 -8.58
N PHE A 42 9.97 -20.52 -8.36
CA PHE A 42 11.35 -20.06 -8.22
C PHE A 42 11.87 -19.34 -9.47
N GLY A 43 11.56 -19.84 -10.66
CA GLY A 43 11.94 -19.21 -11.93
C GLY A 43 11.34 -17.81 -12.08
N ILE A 44 10.05 -17.67 -11.79
CA ILE A 44 9.32 -16.39 -11.82
C ILE A 44 9.89 -15.43 -10.76
N ALA A 45 10.20 -15.91 -9.56
CA ALA A 45 10.79 -15.09 -8.51
C ALA A 45 12.18 -14.55 -8.90
N ILE A 46 13.05 -15.42 -9.45
CA ILE A 46 14.39 -15.01 -9.95
C ILE A 46 14.24 -13.99 -11.08
N TRP A 47 13.32 -14.22 -12.02
CA TRP A 47 13.06 -13.27 -13.10
C TRP A 47 12.64 -11.91 -12.57
N SER A 48 11.74 -11.89 -11.58
CA SER A 48 11.19 -10.67 -10.98
C SER A 48 12.23 -9.89 -10.19
N MET A 49 13.26 -10.54 -9.64
CA MET A 49 14.40 -9.88 -8.98
C MET A 49 15.37 -9.12 -9.92
N ALA A 50 15.13 -9.17 -11.24
CA ALA A 50 16.02 -8.57 -12.24
C ALA A 50 16.04 -7.04 -12.23
N THR A 51 14.90 -6.41 -11.96
CA THR A 51 14.72 -4.95 -11.97
C THR A 51 13.83 -4.49 -10.82
N PRO A 52 14.00 -3.25 -10.31
CA PRO A 52 13.10 -2.68 -9.31
C PRO A 52 11.63 -2.75 -9.72
N GLU A 53 11.34 -2.43 -10.98
CA GLU A 53 9.97 -2.46 -11.52
C GLU A 53 9.32 -3.84 -11.37
N SER A 54 9.99 -4.90 -11.86
CA SER A 54 9.49 -6.27 -11.76
C SER A 54 9.45 -6.82 -10.34
N TYR A 55 10.35 -6.36 -9.47
CA TYR A 55 10.40 -6.81 -8.08
C TYR A 55 9.30 -6.14 -7.25
N ASN A 56 9.19 -4.81 -7.33
CA ASN A 56 8.21 -4.02 -6.60
C ASN A 56 6.78 -4.26 -7.11
N SER A 57 6.59 -4.76 -8.33
CA SER A 57 5.26 -5.21 -8.78
C SER A 57 4.79 -6.49 -8.06
N MET A 58 5.72 -7.28 -7.53
CA MET A 58 5.43 -8.58 -6.91
C MET A 58 5.25 -8.50 -5.39
N THR A 59 5.84 -7.51 -4.72
CA THR A 59 5.75 -7.34 -3.26
C THR A 59 5.97 -5.87 -2.86
N ASP A 60 5.27 -5.45 -1.80
CA ASP A 60 5.49 -4.14 -1.14
C ASP A 60 6.14 -4.29 0.25
N MET A 61 6.34 -5.52 0.75
CA MET A 61 7.01 -5.76 2.04
C MET A 61 8.44 -5.23 2.05
N ILE A 62 9.12 -5.34 0.90
CA ILE A 62 10.46 -4.81 0.69
C ILE A 62 10.46 -4.13 -0.68
N ALA A 63 10.85 -2.87 -0.71
CA ALA A 63 11.05 -2.13 -1.94
C ALA A 63 12.51 -2.22 -2.38
N MET A 64 12.73 -2.58 -3.64
CA MET A 64 14.02 -2.51 -4.30
C MET A 64 14.22 -1.12 -4.93
N ILE A 65 15.40 -0.55 -4.71
CA ILE A 65 15.83 0.74 -5.25
C ILE A 65 17.12 0.53 -6.04
N SER A 66 17.18 1.03 -7.27
CA SER A 66 18.39 0.97 -8.10
C SER A 66 19.25 2.19 -7.88
N MET A 67 20.56 1.99 -7.73
CA MET A 67 21.54 3.07 -7.67
C MET A 67 22.10 3.39 -9.07
N GLU A 68 22.30 4.68 -9.38
CA GLU A 68 22.93 5.10 -10.64
C GLU A 68 24.41 4.70 -10.71
N LYS A 69 25.09 4.79 -9.57
CA LYS A 69 26.48 4.38 -9.34
C LYS A 69 26.56 3.62 -8.00
N PRO A 70 27.63 2.84 -7.74
CA PRO A 70 27.83 2.23 -6.42
C PRO A 70 27.76 3.31 -5.32
N ARG A 71 26.95 3.08 -4.29
CA ARG A 71 26.83 3.96 -3.12
C ARG A 71 27.25 3.24 -1.85
N LYS A 72 27.62 3.99 -0.82
CA LYS A 72 27.81 3.50 0.56
C LYS A 72 26.64 3.87 1.44
N ILE A 73 26.36 3.02 2.44
CA ILE A 73 25.23 3.24 3.36
C ILE A 73 25.45 4.49 4.22
N GLU A 74 26.70 4.82 4.54
CA GLU A 74 27.06 6.03 5.28
C GLU A 74 26.63 7.32 4.56
N GLU A 75 26.60 7.33 3.22
CA GLU A 75 26.12 8.51 2.46
C GLU A 75 24.64 8.79 2.70
N PHE A 76 23.83 7.73 2.85
CA PHE A 76 22.43 7.87 3.19
C PHE A 76 22.28 8.26 4.65
N TYR A 77 23.06 7.67 5.56
CA TYR A 77 23.04 8.08 6.96
C TYR A 77 23.30 9.58 7.14
N GLU A 78 24.35 10.11 6.52
CA GLU A 78 24.66 11.53 6.60
C GLU A 78 23.54 12.42 6.05
N ALA A 79 22.83 11.95 5.03
CA ALA A 79 21.72 12.70 4.42
C ALA A 79 20.44 12.71 5.26
N TYR A 80 20.10 11.61 5.94
CA TYR A 80 18.82 11.50 6.69
C TYR A 80 18.95 11.60 8.20
N LYS A 81 20.15 11.57 8.79
CA LYS A 81 20.31 11.63 10.27
C LYS A 81 19.72 12.89 10.92
N ASN A 82 19.61 13.99 10.17
CA ASN A 82 19.06 15.26 10.63
C ASN A 82 17.66 15.53 10.05
N VAL A 83 17.03 14.52 9.45
CA VAL A 83 15.69 14.64 8.89
C VAL A 83 14.73 14.09 9.90
N ASP A 84 13.80 14.93 10.33
CA ASP A 84 12.74 14.54 11.23
C ASP A 84 11.66 13.79 10.44
N THR A 85 11.26 12.62 10.93
CA THR A 85 10.27 11.76 10.28
C THR A 85 9.33 11.18 11.32
N PRO A 86 8.18 10.60 10.94
CA PRO A 86 7.25 9.98 11.88
C PRO A 86 7.90 8.91 12.78
N PHE A 87 8.88 8.17 12.25
CA PHE A 87 9.65 7.16 12.99
C PHE A 87 10.90 7.73 13.69
N GLY A 88 10.99 9.05 13.82
CA GLY A 88 12.18 9.76 14.24
C GLY A 88 13.28 9.74 13.19
N SER A 89 14.40 10.37 13.53
CA SER A 89 15.52 10.44 12.59
C SER A 89 16.23 9.11 12.42
N ALA A 90 16.95 9.02 11.31
CA ALA A 90 17.55 7.80 10.87
C ALA A 90 18.88 7.48 11.62
N TRP A 91 19.14 6.19 11.90
CA TRP A 91 20.35 5.73 12.60
C TRP A 91 20.90 4.40 12.04
N LEU A 92 22.16 4.08 12.35
CA LEU A 92 22.85 2.91 11.79
C LEU A 92 22.81 1.71 12.73
N ALA A 93 22.54 0.54 12.17
CA ALA A 93 22.47 -0.72 12.90
C ALA A 93 23.19 -1.88 12.18
N LYS A 94 23.46 -2.94 12.93
CA LYS A 94 23.73 -4.28 12.40
C LYS A 94 22.57 -5.19 12.76
N PHE A 95 22.28 -6.14 11.88
CA PHE A 95 21.22 -7.13 12.05
C PHE A 95 21.82 -8.54 12.20
N TYR A 96 21.07 -9.48 12.77
CA TYR A 96 21.46 -10.89 12.81
C TYR A 96 21.28 -11.58 11.46
N THR A 97 20.27 -11.16 10.71
CA THR A 97 19.87 -11.78 9.43
C THR A 97 20.70 -11.32 8.24
N MET A 98 21.53 -10.29 8.39
CA MET A 98 22.37 -9.77 7.31
C MET A 98 23.73 -9.27 7.81
N ARG A 99 24.72 -9.27 6.91
CA ARG A 99 26.10 -8.85 7.24
C ARG A 99 26.31 -7.35 7.11
N GLN A 100 25.52 -6.70 6.24
CA GLN A 100 25.60 -5.29 5.95
C GLN A 100 25.07 -4.46 7.12
N LYS A 101 25.52 -3.21 7.21
CA LYS A 101 24.85 -2.22 8.06
C LYS A 101 23.54 -1.82 7.37
N ALA A 102 22.54 -1.51 8.17
CA ALA A 102 21.32 -0.87 7.72
C ALA A 102 21.19 0.51 8.32
N HIS A 103 20.53 1.37 7.57
CA HIS A 103 19.83 2.53 8.08
C HIS A 103 18.52 2.08 8.71
N VAL A 104 18.16 2.61 9.87
CA VAL A 104 16.93 2.26 10.60
C VAL A 104 16.19 3.53 10.99
N PHE A 105 14.87 3.49 10.89
CA PHE A 105 13.91 4.49 11.37
C PHE A 105 12.99 3.77 12.37
N GLY A 106 12.81 4.29 13.58
CA GLY A 106 12.21 3.58 14.71
C GLY A 106 13.25 2.80 15.54
N PRO A 107 12.89 1.75 16.29
CA PRO A 107 11.53 1.23 16.45
C PRO A 107 10.59 2.17 17.20
N ASP A 108 9.29 1.95 17.00
CA ASP A 108 8.23 2.58 17.77
C ASP A 108 7.89 1.81 19.06
N ALA A 109 6.87 2.26 19.78
CA ALA A 109 6.42 1.61 21.02
C ALA A 109 5.91 0.17 20.81
N LYS A 110 5.52 -0.21 19.58
CA LYS A 110 5.09 -1.55 19.20
C LYS A 110 6.25 -2.41 18.65
N GLY A 111 7.45 -1.84 18.55
CA GLY A 111 8.63 -2.50 17.99
C GLY A 111 8.70 -2.47 16.46
N GLU A 112 7.86 -1.66 15.82
CA GLU A 112 7.78 -1.47 14.37
C GLU A 112 8.88 -0.53 13.88
N TYR A 113 9.59 -0.90 12.82
CA TYR A 113 10.64 -0.10 12.22
C TYR A 113 10.79 -0.34 10.72
N LEU A 114 11.33 0.66 10.05
CA LEU A 114 11.80 0.55 8.68
C LEU A 114 13.32 0.49 8.63
N TYR A 115 13.84 -0.28 7.70
CA TYR A 115 15.29 -0.41 7.53
C TYR A 115 15.68 -0.43 6.05
N PHE A 116 16.72 0.34 5.73
CA PHE A 116 17.28 0.43 4.39
C PHE A 116 18.72 -0.10 4.39
N TRP A 117 19.03 -1.02 3.47
CA TRP A 117 20.40 -1.52 3.31
C TRP A 117 20.78 -1.62 1.84
N LEU A 118 22.09 -1.64 1.59
CA LEU A 118 22.66 -1.78 0.25
C LEU A 118 23.24 -3.19 0.06
N THR A 119 23.21 -3.66 -1.19
CA THR A 119 24.00 -4.82 -1.61
C THR A 119 25.48 -4.54 -1.44
N LYS A 120 26.30 -5.60 -1.35
CA LYS A 120 27.75 -5.47 -1.14
C LYS A 120 28.44 -4.61 -2.22
N ASP A 121 27.94 -4.63 -3.45
CA ASP A 121 28.44 -3.85 -4.58
C ASP A 121 27.85 -2.43 -4.65
N GLY A 122 26.95 -2.06 -3.73
CA GLY A 122 26.37 -0.73 -3.62
C GLY A 122 25.44 -0.33 -4.77
N HIS A 123 25.04 -1.27 -5.64
CA HIS A 123 24.24 -0.98 -6.82
C HIS A 123 22.73 -1.08 -6.60
N VAL A 124 22.32 -1.78 -5.55
CA VAL A 124 20.91 -2.02 -5.23
C VAL A 124 20.70 -1.76 -3.74
N GLY A 125 19.67 -0.99 -3.43
CA GLY A 125 19.15 -0.83 -2.08
C GLY A 125 17.86 -1.59 -1.89
N TYR A 126 17.58 -1.95 -0.65
CA TYR A 126 16.35 -2.57 -0.22
C TYR A 126 15.83 -1.79 0.99
N LEU A 127 14.57 -1.37 0.93
CA LEU A 127 13.84 -0.74 2.03
C LEU A 127 12.80 -1.75 2.51
N GLY A 128 12.95 -2.26 3.72
CA GLY A 128 12.02 -3.22 4.32
C GLY A 128 11.38 -2.69 5.59
N TYR A 129 10.29 -3.34 5.97
CA TYR A 129 9.57 -3.16 7.22
C TYR A 129 9.77 -4.37 8.14
N SER A 130 9.79 -4.17 9.46
CA SER A 130 9.77 -5.24 10.45
C SER A 130 9.24 -4.76 11.80
N PHE A 131 8.58 -5.66 12.52
CA PHE A 131 8.13 -5.47 13.91
C PHE A 131 8.93 -6.32 14.91
N ILE A 132 10.03 -6.93 14.46
CA ILE A 132 10.83 -7.85 15.27
C ILE A 132 12.12 -7.15 15.65
N GLU A 133 12.10 -6.43 16.77
CA GLU A 133 13.28 -5.70 17.28
C GLU A 133 14.49 -6.63 17.51
N GLY A 134 14.24 -7.88 17.89
CA GLY A 134 15.28 -8.88 18.12
C GLY A 134 16.16 -9.18 16.90
N PHE A 135 15.77 -8.77 15.69
CA PHE A 135 16.64 -8.84 14.51
C PHE A 135 17.76 -7.79 14.53
N ILE A 136 17.60 -6.70 15.28
CA ILE A 136 18.61 -5.67 15.47
C ILE A 136 19.66 -6.22 16.44
N LYS A 137 20.82 -6.57 15.88
CA LYS A 137 21.96 -7.12 16.63
C LYS A 137 22.69 -6.06 17.44
N LYS A 138 22.90 -4.88 16.84
CA LYS A 138 23.69 -3.81 17.47
C LYS A 138 23.34 -2.46 16.88
N LYS A 139 23.02 -1.51 17.76
CA LYS A 139 22.97 -0.08 17.46
C LYS A 139 24.38 0.49 17.30
N LEU A 140 24.64 1.16 16.18
CA LEU A 140 25.94 1.75 15.84
C LEU A 140 25.95 3.27 16.06
N THR A 141 24.82 3.93 15.84
CA THR A 141 24.63 5.36 16.11
C THR A 141 23.29 5.58 16.81
N THR A 142 23.12 6.76 17.41
CA THR A 142 21.86 7.19 18.02
C THR A 142 21.13 8.12 17.06
N PRO A 143 19.80 8.01 16.93
CA PRO A 143 19.02 8.98 16.18
C PRO A 143 19.14 10.37 16.83
N VAL A 144 19.18 11.42 16.00
CA VAL A 144 19.22 12.82 16.43
C VAL A 144 17.86 13.24 16.99
N TYR A 145 16.79 12.97 16.25
CA TYR A 145 15.40 13.08 16.70
C TYR A 145 14.90 11.71 17.16
N PRO A 146 14.36 11.59 18.39
CA PRO A 146 13.69 10.37 18.84
C PRO A 146 12.44 10.11 18.01
N ILE A 147 11.84 8.94 18.17
CA ILE A 147 10.51 8.70 17.60
C ILE A 147 9.49 9.63 18.27
N HIS A 148 8.53 10.12 17.48
CA HIS A 148 7.39 10.86 18.01
C HIS A 148 6.45 9.85 18.66
N GLU A 149 6.08 10.10 19.91
CA GLU A 149 5.04 9.31 20.56
C GLU A 149 3.67 9.84 20.16
N ASP A 150 2.69 8.93 20.11
CA ASP A 150 1.30 9.33 19.96
C ASP A 150 0.82 10.02 21.25
N VAL A 151 0.74 11.34 21.18
CA VAL A 151 0.25 12.21 22.26
C VAL A 151 -1.11 12.81 21.91
N ALA A 152 -1.82 12.26 20.92
CA ALA A 152 -3.08 12.80 20.45
C ALA A 152 -4.17 12.74 21.53
N GLU A 153 -4.88 13.85 21.72
CA GLU A 153 -5.99 13.96 22.68
C GLU A 153 -7.35 13.73 22.01
N ASN A 154 -7.41 13.71 20.68
CA ASN A 154 -8.62 13.51 19.88
C ASN A 154 -8.40 12.48 18.76
N LEU A 155 -9.51 11.97 18.22
CA LEU A 155 -9.49 10.93 17.19
C LEU A 155 -8.78 11.39 15.90
N ALA A 156 -9.01 12.63 15.46
CA ALA A 156 -8.45 13.13 14.21
C ALA A 156 -6.92 13.21 14.22
N ASP A 157 -6.35 13.72 15.32
CA ASP A 157 -4.89 13.79 15.50
C ASP A 157 -4.29 12.39 15.65
N HIS A 158 -5.00 11.48 16.32
CA HIS A 158 -4.59 10.08 16.47
C HIS A 158 -4.54 9.36 15.11
N LEU A 159 -5.61 9.49 14.32
CA LEU A 159 -5.68 8.94 12.95
C LEU A 159 -4.61 9.57 12.05
N SER A 160 -4.33 10.87 12.20
CA SER A 160 -3.26 11.55 11.45
C SER A 160 -1.87 10.99 11.79
N TYR A 161 -1.58 10.80 13.08
CA TYR A 161 -0.33 10.19 13.54
C TYR A 161 -0.14 8.77 12.95
N HIS A 162 -1.16 7.92 13.02
CA HIS A 162 -1.09 6.57 12.47
C HIS A 162 -1.00 6.56 10.94
N SER A 163 -1.65 7.51 10.29
CA SER A 163 -1.55 7.71 8.84
C SER A 163 -0.13 8.04 8.41
N ASP A 164 0.54 8.94 9.13
CA ASP A 164 1.93 9.31 8.88
C ASP A 164 2.85 8.07 8.94
N LEU A 165 2.72 7.25 9.99
CA LEU A 165 3.49 6.00 10.14
C LEU A 165 3.24 5.02 8.98
N MET A 166 1.96 4.81 8.62
CA MET A 166 1.59 3.88 7.55
C MET A 166 2.07 4.36 6.17
N MET A 167 1.99 5.66 5.88
CA MET A 167 2.40 6.21 4.58
C MET A 167 3.93 6.34 4.45
N PHE A 168 4.64 6.41 5.57
CA PHE A 168 6.07 6.73 5.61
C PHE A 168 6.94 5.77 4.79
N GLN A 169 6.65 4.47 4.72
CA GLN A 169 7.46 3.55 3.89
C GLN A 169 7.44 3.96 2.40
N SER A 170 6.25 4.32 1.89
CA SER A 170 6.06 4.68 0.49
C SER A 170 6.75 6.01 0.18
N GLU A 171 6.66 6.96 1.10
CA GLU A 171 7.29 8.27 0.99
C GLU A 171 8.81 8.17 1.10
N LEU A 172 9.32 7.41 2.07
CA LEU A 172 10.74 7.13 2.24
C LEU A 172 11.33 6.47 1.00
N LYS A 173 10.61 5.53 0.38
CA LYS A 173 11.03 4.95 -0.91
C LYS A 173 11.19 6.03 -1.98
N ALA A 174 10.18 6.87 -2.17
CA ALA A 174 10.20 7.93 -3.18
C ALA A 174 11.33 8.95 -2.91
N ASN A 175 11.52 9.29 -1.64
CA ASN A 175 12.56 10.19 -1.17
C ASN A 175 13.97 9.61 -1.40
N LEU A 176 14.18 8.32 -1.09
CA LEU A 176 15.43 7.62 -1.39
C LEU A 176 15.70 7.57 -2.90
N GLU A 177 14.69 7.31 -3.73
CA GLU A 177 14.80 7.35 -5.19
C GLU A 177 15.14 8.76 -5.70
N HIS A 178 14.58 9.80 -5.08
CA HIS A 178 14.90 11.19 -5.37
C HIS A 178 16.35 11.50 -5.00
N PHE A 179 16.78 11.19 -3.76
CA PHE A 179 18.14 11.39 -3.29
C PHE A 179 19.18 10.65 -4.14
N VAL A 180 18.86 9.46 -4.66
CA VAL A 180 19.74 8.74 -5.58
C VAL A 180 20.01 9.54 -6.86
N LYS A 181 19.00 10.24 -7.38
CA LYS A 181 19.06 11.02 -8.62
C LYS A 181 19.65 12.42 -8.42
N THR A 182 19.29 13.09 -7.31
CA THR A 182 19.56 14.52 -7.12
C THR A 182 20.61 14.80 -6.05
N GLY A 183 20.84 13.86 -5.13
CA GLY A 183 21.69 14.05 -3.97
C GLY A 183 21.05 14.88 -2.85
N THR A 184 19.77 15.24 -2.97
CA THR A 184 19.04 16.03 -1.96
C THR A 184 17.95 15.20 -1.30
N VAL A 185 17.70 15.46 -0.02
CA VAL A 185 16.56 14.89 0.72
C VAL A 185 15.41 15.88 0.70
N GLN A 186 14.20 15.41 0.43
CA GLN A 186 12.99 16.23 0.50
C GLN A 186 12.39 16.16 1.92
N PRO A 187 11.68 17.21 2.38
CA PRO A 187 10.87 17.12 3.58
C PRO A 187 9.84 16.00 3.46
N PHE A 188 9.52 15.36 4.58
CA PHE A 188 8.40 14.41 4.65
C PHE A 188 7.10 15.18 4.86
N GLN A 189 6.05 14.78 4.15
CA GLN A 189 4.72 15.32 4.28
C GLN A 189 4.12 14.85 5.59
N LYS A 190 3.63 15.81 6.38
CA LYS A 190 2.84 15.52 7.58
C LYS A 190 1.36 15.57 7.22
N ILE A 191 0.64 14.52 7.55
CA ILE A 191 -0.80 14.45 7.38
C ILE A 191 -1.45 15.30 8.47
N SER A 192 -2.27 16.25 8.04
CA SER A 192 -3.06 17.06 8.97
C SER A 192 -4.42 16.43 9.21
N ALA A 193 -5.01 16.69 10.40
CA ALA A 193 -6.37 16.31 10.72
C ALA A 193 -7.34 16.56 9.56
N SER A 194 -7.38 17.75 8.96
CA SER A 194 -8.31 18.09 7.85
C SER A 194 -8.20 17.22 6.57
N GLN A 195 -7.21 16.32 6.49
CA GLN A 195 -7.06 15.33 5.42
C GLN A 195 -7.63 13.96 5.78
N ILE A 196 -8.16 13.81 6.99
CA ILE A 196 -8.77 12.58 7.51
C ILE A 196 -10.28 12.70 7.47
N TYR A 197 -10.93 11.64 6.98
CA TYR A 197 -12.38 11.51 6.98
C TYR A 197 -12.77 10.14 7.52
N THR A 198 -13.69 10.07 8.47
CA THR A 198 -14.19 8.80 9.02
C THR A 198 -15.29 8.27 8.11
N PHE A 199 -15.31 6.95 7.93
CA PHE A 199 -16.24 6.24 7.04
C PHE A 199 -16.95 5.15 7.83
N THR A 200 -18.20 5.42 8.17
CA THR A 200 -19.03 4.58 9.03
C THR A 200 -20.03 3.82 8.18
N GLU A 201 -20.22 2.53 8.46
CA GLU A 201 -21.15 1.66 7.74
C GLU A 201 -22.31 1.24 8.62
N ASP A 202 -23.54 1.47 8.14
CA ASP A 202 -24.77 1.05 8.79
C ASP A 202 -25.64 0.16 7.89
N TYR A 203 -25.95 -1.03 8.36
CA TYR A 203 -26.84 -1.97 7.67
C TYR A 203 -28.31 -1.64 7.95
N ARG A 204 -29.08 -1.43 6.88
CA ARG A 204 -30.53 -1.21 6.94
C ARG A 204 -31.27 -2.42 6.36
N LEU A 205 -32.51 -2.67 6.82
CA LEU A 205 -33.30 -3.83 6.35
C LEU A 205 -33.52 -3.83 4.83
N THR A 206 -33.55 -2.65 4.21
CA THR A 206 -33.86 -2.43 2.79
C THR A 206 -32.66 -2.01 1.95
N GLY A 207 -31.47 -1.90 2.54
CA GLY A 207 -30.33 -1.29 1.87
C GLY A 207 -29.06 -1.22 2.72
N GLN A 208 -28.12 -0.41 2.27
CA GLN A 208 -26.87 -0.14 2.96
C GLN A 208 -26.65 1.36 2.95
N HIS A 209 -26.18 1.87 4.08
CA HIS A 209 -25.96 3.28 4.31
C HIS A 209 -24.53 3.49 4.82
N PHE A 210 -23.90 4.56 4.39
CA PHE A 210 -22.63 4.98 4.95
C PHE A 210 -22.64 6.49 5.17
N ASP A 211 -21.97 6.90 6.23
CA ASP A 211 -21.67 8.30 6.50
C ASP A 211 -20.16 8.53 6.33
N LEU A 212 -19.84 9.62 5.62
CA LEU A 212 -18.50 10.17 5.56
C LEU A 212 -18.47 11.47 6.34
N GLU A 213 -17.68 11.52 7.40
CA GLU A 213 -17.58 12.70 8.27
C GLU A 213 -16.18 13.31 8.19
N ASP A 214 -16.10 14.62 8.40
CA ASP A 214 -14.82 15.30 8.59
C ASP A 214 -14.27 15.10 10.02
N THR A 215 -13.13 15.71 10.32
CA THR A 215 -12.49 15.58 11.62
C THR A 215 -13.23 16.16 12.80
N ASP A 216 -14.18 17.06 12.53
CA ASP A 216 -15.02 17.66 13.57
C ASP A 216 -16.31 16.85 13.77
N GLY A 217 -16.47 15.74 13.04
CA GLY A 217 -17.66 14.88 13.05
C GLY A 217 -18.82 15.46 12.25
N ASN A 218 -18.57 16.44 11.36
CA ASN A 218 -19.63 16.95 10.50
C ASN A 218 -19.83 15.98 9.33
N LEU A 219 -21.08 15.63 9.05
CA LEU A 219 -21.44 14.86 7.87
C LEU A 219 -21.05 15.63 6.59
N VAL A 220 -20.17 15.02 5.80
CA VAL A 220 -19.72 15.55 4.51
C VAL A 220 -20.53 14.91 3.39
N TYR A 221 -20.55 13.57 3.35
CA TYR A 221 -21.33 12.81 2.38
C TYR A 221 -22.19 11.73 3.03
N GLU A 222 -23.41 11.64 2.54
CA GLU A 222 -24.33 10.54 2.79
C GLU A 222 -24.25 9.56 1.60
N ILE A 223 -24.10 8.27 1.87
CA ILE A 223 -24.02 7.24 0.83
C ILE A 223 -25.12 6.22 1.03
N ASP A 224 -25.98 6.04 0.02
CA ASP A 224 -27.09 5.10 0.07
C ASP A 224 -27.10 4.11 -1.09
N SER A 225 -27.53 2.89 -0.78
CA SER A 225 -27.92 1.91 -1.77
C SER A 225 -29.09 1.06 -1.30
N THR A 226 -29.99 0.75 -2.22
CA THR A 226 -31.11 -0.16 -1.97
C THR A 226 -30.78 -1.56 -2.48
N VAL A 227 -31.28 -2.60 -1.81
CA VAL A 227 -31.17 -4.00 -2.29
C VAL A 227 -31.63 -4.07 -3.77
N PRO A 228 -30.82 -4.65 -4.69
CA PRO A 228 -29.76 -5.64 -4.45
C PRO A 228 -28.33 -5.07 -4.26
N LEU A 229 -28.17 -3.82 -3.81
CA LEU A 229 -26.87 -3.19 -3.52
C LEU A 229 -25.97 -3.11 -4.76
N LYS A 230 -26.59 -2.79 -5.90
CA LYS A 230 -25.91 -2.66 -7.20
C LYS A 230 -25.42 -1.25 -7.45
N THR A 231 -26.19 -0.25 -7.02
CA THR A 231 -25.95 1.16 -7.31
C THR A 231 -25.87 1.91 -6.00
N PHE A 232 -24.76 2.60 -5.76
CA PHE A 232 -24.58 3.48 -4.61
C PHE A 232 -24.58 4.92 -5.10
N TYR A 233 -25.31 5.76 -4.38
CA TYR A 233 -25.39 7.20 -4.61
C TYR A 233 -24.66 7.90 -3.47
N ILE A 234 -23.88 8.92 -3.81
CA ILE A 234 -23.18 9.78 -2.86
C ILE A 234 -23.82 11.15 -2.96
N TYR A 235 -24.33 11.63 -1.83
CA TYR A 235 -24.99 12.91 -1.68
C TYR A 235 -24.16 13.85 -0.81
N ASP A 236 -24.18 15.15 -1.14
CA ASP A 236 -23.65 16.19 -0.25
C ASP A 236 -24.59 16.52 0.90
N ALA A 237 -24.17 17.42 1.79
CA ALA A 237 -24.98 17.90 2.92
C ALA A 237 -26.31 18.57 2.52
N MET A 238 -26.49 18.96 1.25
CA MET A 238 -27.75 19.47 0.71
C MET A 238 -28.61 18.37 0.06
N HIS A 239 -28.18 17.12 0.19
CA HIS A 239 -28.77 15.94 -0.43
C HIS A 239 -28.78 16.00 -1.97
N THR A 240 -27.76 16.63 -2.56
CA THR A 240 -27.55 16.65 -4.02
C THR A 240 -26.67 15.48 -4.45
N GLU A 241 -27.09 14.72 -5.48
CA GLU A 241 -26.27 13.62 -6.02
C GLU A 241 -24.99 14.21 -6.63
N ILE A 242 -23.85 13.96 -6.00
CA ILE A 242 -22.54 14.39 -6.49
C ILE A 242 -21.81 13.27 -7.23
N PHE A 243 -22.04 12.02 -6.84
CA PHE A 243 -21.39 10.86 -7.40
C PHE A 243 -22.31 9.65 -7.38
N ARG A 244 -22.14 8.77 -8.35
CA ARG A 244 -22.84 7.49 -8.38
C ARG A 244 -21.92 6.41 -8.91
N MET A 245 -21.97 5.24 -8.29
CA MET A 245 -21.29 4.05 -8.79
C MET A 245 -22.27 2.92 -9.01
N THR A 246 -22.10 2.19 -10.11
CA THR A 246 -22.94 1.04 -10.45
C THR A 246 -22.08 -0.17 -10.74
N LYS A 247 -22.29 -1.27 -10.01
CA LYS A 247 -21.65 -2.55 -10.28
C LYS A 247 -22.19 -3.15 -11.58
N GLU A 248 -21.30 -3.52 -12.50
CA GLU A 248 -21.67 -4.25 -13.70
C GLU A 248 -21.84 -5.74 -13.37
N LEU A 249 -22.99 -6.28 -13.74
CA LEU A 249 -23.28 -7.71 -13.60
C LEU A 249 -22.83 -8.43 -14.88
N LEU A 250 -22.42 -9.70 -14.78
CA LEU A 250 -21.95 -10.55 -15.90
C LEU A 250 -20.50 -10.32 -16.38
N HIS A 251 -19.70 -9.51 -15.67
CA HIS A 251 -18.27 -9.41 -15.94
C HIS A 251 -17.50 -10.50 -15.19
N ALA A 252 -16.50 -11.11 -15.86
CA ALA A 252 -15.65 -12.13 -15.26
C ALA A 252 -14.85 -11.61 -14.05
N LEU A 253 -14.55 -10.30 -14.04
CA LEU A 253 -13.92 -9.60 -12.93
C LEU A 253 -14.80 -8.44 -12.47
N PRO A 254 -14.74 -8.07 -11.17
CA PRO A 254 -15.43 -6.91 -10.62
C PRO A 254 -15.20 -5.66 -11.46
N THR A 255 -16.30 -5.07 -11.90
CA THR A 255 -16.30 -3.88 -12.76
C THR A 255 -17.37 -2.93 -12.26
N TYR A 256 -17.01 -1.65 -12.12
CA TYR A 256 -17.89 -0.59 -11.65
C TYR A 256 -17.87 0.60 -12.62
N ARG A 257 -19.04 1.14 -12.94
CA ARG A 257 -19.17 2.40 -13.70
C ARG A 257 -19.35 3.55 -12.72
N PHE A 258 -18.53 4.58 -12.89
CA PHE A 258 -18.55 5.78 -12.07
C PHE A 258 -19.17 6.93 -12.85
N TYR A 259 -19.99 7.72 -12.16
CA TYR A 259 -20.63 8.92 -12.66
C TYR A 259 -20.35 10.05 -11.68
N LEU A 260 -19.97 11.21 -12.20
CA LEU A 260 -19.71 12.43 -11.44
C LEU A 260 -20.71 13.49 -11.92
N TYR A 261 -21.54 14.01 -11.00
CA TYR A 261 -22.65 14.92 -11.32
C TYR A 261 -23.57 14.39 -12.46
N GLY A 262 -23.87 13.09 -12.43
CA GLY A 262 -24.70 12.43 -13.44
C GLY A 262 -23.99 12.04 -14.73
N GLU A 263 -22.81 12.60 -15.02
CA GLU A 263 -22.05 12.34 -16.25
C GLU A 263 -21.11 11.13 -16.11
N PRO A 264 -20.93 10.31 -17.16
CA PRO A 264 -19.97 9.21 -17.13
C PRO A 264 -18.56 9.71 -16.83
N TYR A 265 -17.97 9.19 -15.76
CA TYR A 265 -16.66 9.64 -15.27
C TYR A 265 -15.55 8.62 -15.54
N GLY A 266 -15.84 7.33 -15.36
CA GLY A 266 -14.87 6.27 -15.62
C GLY A 266 -15.41 4.86 -15.40
N VAL A 267 -14.61 3.87 -15.76
CA VAL A 267 -14.92 2.45 -15.51
C VAL A 267 -13.77 1.81 -14.73
N LEU A 268 -14.03 1.51 -13.47
CA LEU A 268 -13.10 0.85 -12.58
C LEU A 268 -13.16 -0.67 -12.79
N LYS A 269 -12.00 -1.28 -13.05
CA LYS A 269 -11.88 -2.72 -13.32
C LYS A 269 -10.86 -3.35 -12.39
N LYS A 270 -11.23 -4.47 -11.75
CA LYS A 270 -10.26 -5.34 -11.08
C LYS A 270 -9.26 -5.87 -12.11
N GLN A 271 -8.00 -5.85 -11.75
CA GLN A 271 -6.89 -6.32 -12.56
C GLN A 271 -6.51 -7.75 -12.15
N PHE A 272 -6.05 -8.55 -13.11
CA PHE A 272 -5.41 -9.82 -12.78
C PHE A 272 -4.08 -9.52 -12.07
N ALA A 273 -4.06 -9.76 -10.77
CA ALA A 273 -2.88 -9.64 -9.94
C ALA A 273 -2.74 -10.92 -9.11
N LEU A 274 -1.52 -11.45 -9.04
CA LEU A 274 -1.26 -12.76 -8.44
C LEU A 274 -1.29 -12.75 -6.91
N VAL A 275 -1.06 -11.57 -6.31
CA VAL A 275 -0.73 -11.43 -4.88
C VAL A 275 -1.77 -10.62 -4.11
N ARG A 276 -2.43 -9.66 -4.76
CA ARG A 276 -3.26 -8.66 -4.08
C ARG A 276 -4.29 -8.04 -5.01
N ASP A 277 -5.26 -7.37 -4.40
CA ASP A 277 -6.26 -6.65 -5.16
C ASP A 277 -5.68 -5.36 -5.77
N GLN A 278 -5.92 -5.23 -7.07
CA GLN A 278 -5.57 -4.04 -7.84
C GLN A 278 -6.74 -3.68 -8.73
N PHE A 279 -7.09 -2.41 -8.77
CA PHE A 279 -8.08 -1.86 -9.69
C PHE A 279 -7.47 -0.72 -10.47
N SER A 280 -7.96 -0.52 -11.69
CA SER A 280 -7.60 0.65 -12.50
C SER A 280 -8.80 1.21 -13.24
N MET A 281 -8.71 2.51 -13.52
CA MET A 281 -9.73 3.28 -14.21
C MET A 281 -9.06 4.37 -15.03
N GLU A 282 -9.52 4.59 -16.26
CA GLU A 282 -9.15 5.76 -17.04
C GLU A 282 -10.17 6.87 -16.75
N LEU A 283 -9.68 8.04 -16.34
CA LEU A 283 -10.44 9.26 -16.06
C LEU A 283 -10.05 10.36 -17.05
N PRO A 284 -10.84 11.43 -17.19
CA PRO A 284 -10.46 12.61 -17.98
C PRO A 284 -9.10 13.21 -17.57
N GLU A 285 -8.75 13.13 -16.28
CA GLU A 285 -7.51 13.64 -15.71
C GLU A 285 -6.34 12.64 -15.82
N GLY A 286 -6.61 11.40 -16.24
CA GLY A 286 -5.61 10.36 -16.48
C GLY A 286 -5.91 9.04 -15.77
N LYS A 287 -4.87 8.23 -15.58
CA LYS A 287 -5.01 6.87 -15.10
C LYS A 287 -5.05 6.82 -13.58
N LEU A 288 -6.17 6.34 -13.04
CA LEU A 288 -6.33 6.03 -11.62
C LEU A 288 -5.99 4.56 -11.35
N GLU A 289 -5.24 4.33 -10.27
CA GLU A 289 -4.88 3.01 -9.77
C GLU A 289 -5.19 2.92 -8.27
N LEU A 290 -5.94 1.90 -7.89
CA LEU A 290 -6.19 1.51 -6.50
C LEU A 290 -5.42 0.22 -6.23
N ARG A 291 -4.60 0.18 -5.18
CA ARG A 291 -3.78 -0.99 -4.85
C ARG A 291 -3.76 -1.25 -3.35
N GLU A 292 -4.05 -2.49 -2.97
CA GLU A 292 -3.95 -2.96 -1.59
C GLU A 292 -2.49 -2.92 -1.09
N TYR A 293 -2.25 -2.42 0.12
CA TYR A 293 -0.96 -2.43 0.81
C TYR A 293 -0.61 -3.85 1.24
N ALA A 294 0.57 -4.34 0.84
CA ALA A 294 1.05 -5.64 1.31
C ALA A 294 1.83 -5.48 2.62
N GLY A 295 1.36 -6.09 3.70
CA GLY A 295 2.07 -6.13 4.98
C GLY A 295 1.51 -5.24 6.10
N SER A 296 0.35 -4.60 5.90
CA SER A 296 -0.45 -4.05 6.99
C SER A 296 -1.50 -5.06 7.46
N ILE A 297 -1.89 -4.98 8.73
CA ILE A 297 -3.09 -5.66 9.24
C ILE A 297 -4.30 -4.91 8.67
N GLY A 298 -5.33 -5.64 8.20
CA GLY A 298 -6.51 -5.07 7.55
C GLY A 298 -6.35 -4.83 6.04
N HIS A 299 -7.44 -4.42 5.40
CA HIS A 299 -7.50 -4.18 3.96
C HIS A 299 -7.29 -2.71 3.59
N ASN A 300 -6.04 -2.27 3.64
CA ASN A 300 -5.66 -0.89 3.36
C ASN A 300 -5.32 -0.71 1.88
N TYR A 301 -5.77 0.38 1.27
CA TYR A 301 -5.53 0.67 -0.14
C TYR A 301 -4.88 2.04 -0.35
N SER A 302 -3.93 2.10 -1.27
CA SER A 302 -3.39 3.34 -1.82
C SER A 302 -4.11 3.72 -3.11
N VAL A 303 -4.35 5.01 -3.30
CA VAL A 303 -4.97 5.56 -4.52
C VAL A 303 -4.00 6.48 -5.22
N LYS A 304 -3.71 6.20 -6.49
CA LYS A 304 -2.80 7.00 -7.33
C LYS A 304 -3.48 7.48 -8.59
N LEU A 305 -3.25 8.74 -8.96
CA LEU A 305 -3.62 9.32 -10.23
C LEU A 305 -2.34 9.69 -10.99
N ASN A 306 -2.16 9.14 -12.19
CA ASN A 306 -0.93 9.29 -12.99
C ASN A 306 0.35 8.98 -12.20
N GLY A 307 0.27 7.99 -11.30
CA GLY A 307 1.38 7.58 -10.41
C GLY A 307 1.58 8.45 -9.17
N THR A 308 0.88 9.58 -9.04
CA THR A 308 0.92 10.45 -7.86
C THR A 308 -0.13 9.99 -6.86
N MET A 309 0.24 9.82 -5.59
CA MET A 309 -0.73 9.45 -4.55
C MET A 309 -1.69 10.61 -4.30
N ILE A 310 -2.99 10.32 -4.33
CA ILE A 310 -4.05 11.30 -4.06
C ILE A 310 -4.79 11.02 -2.75
N GLY A 311 -4.64 9.81 -2.21
CA GLY A 311 -5.21 9.41 -0.94
C GLY A 311 -5.02 7.93 -0.65
N ALA A 312 -5.62 7.49 0.45
CA ALA A 312 -5.66 6.09 0.87
C ALA A 312 -6.99 5.78 1.57
N ILE A 313 -7.36 4.50 1.55
CA ILE A 313 -8.49 3.94 2.29
C ILE A 313 -7.89 3.00 3.33
N VAL A 314 -8.23 3.24 4.59
CA VAL A 314 -7.64 2.52 5.72
C VAL A 314 -8.75 1.78 6.42
N ASP A 315 -8.67 0.46 6.38
CA ASP A 315 -9.58 -0.43 7.08
C ASP A 315 -9.26 -0.41 8.57
N ASN A 316 -10.25 -0.77 9.38
CA ASN A 316 -10.23 -0.75 10.84
C ASN A 316 -8.83 -1.15 11.36
N MET A 317 -8.10 -0.13 11.81
CA MET A 317 -6.90 -0.34 12.58
C MET A 317 -7.43 -0.59 13.99
N ASP A 318 -7.20 -1.76 14.58
CA ASP A 318 -7.50 -2.05 16.01
C ASP A 318 -6.77 -1.01 16.90
N LEU A 319 -7.34 0.19 16.99
CA LEU A 319 -6.78 1.38 17.61
C LEU A 319 -7.60 1.65 18.87
N THR A 320 -6.87 1.78 19.96
CA THR A 320 -7.46 2.17 21.25
C THR A 320 -7.02 3.60 21.53
N VAL A 321 -7.90 4.56 21.25
CA VAL A 321 -7.63 5.98 21.52
C VAL A 321 -8.16 6.32 22.90
N GLY A 322 -7.33 6.27 23.95
CA GLY A 322 -7.74 6.79 25.28
C GLY A 322 -9.13 6.34 25.78
N ASN A 323 -9.51 5.07 25.53
CA ASN A 323 -10.84 4.45 25.79
C ASN A 323 -11.94 4.61 24.70
N ILE A 324 -11.61 5.08 23.50
CA ILE A 324 -12.49 5.09 22.33
C ILE A 324 -12.12 3.88 21.46
N MET A 325 -13.08 2.98 21.26
CA MET A 325 -13.03 1.95 20.22
C MET A 325 -13.39 2.62 18.89
N PHE A 326 -12.53 2.49 17.89
CA PHE A 326 -12.79 2.93 16.53
C PHE A 326 -12.96 1.69 15.65
N ASP A 327 -14.20 1.37 15.28
CA ASP A 327 -14.54 0.19 14.48
C ASP A 327 -14.75 0.52 12.97
N ASN A 328 -14.50 1.76 12.59
CA ASN A 328 -14.78 2.30 11.26
C ASN A 328 -13.56 2.21 10.33
N ALA A 329 -13.79 2.42 9.04
CA ALA A 329 -12.70 2.75 8.11
C ALA A 329 -12.47 4.27 8.11
N PHE A 330 -11.33 4.72 7.61
CA PHE A 330 -11.11 6.13 7.37
C PHE A 330 -10.34 6.37 6.06
N LEU A 331 -10.46 7.59 5.54
CA LEU A 331 -9.83 8.02 4.31
C LEU A 331 -8.74 9.04 4.63
N ILE A 332 -7.61 8.90 3.96
CA ILE A 332 -6.58 9.94 3.86
C ILE A 332 -6.77 10.62 2.51
N VAL A 333 -6.96 11.93 2.49
CA VAL A 333 -7.29 12.70 1.28
C VAL A 333 -6.36 13.90 1.16
N TYR A 334 -5.42 13.84 0.21
CA TYR A 334 -4.42 14.90 0.07
C TYR A 334 -4.95 16.17 -0.60
N ASP A 335 -5.94 16.03 -1.48
CA ASP A 335 -6.60 17.14 -2.16
C ASP A 335 -8.12 16.87 -2.17
N ALA A 336 -8.87 17.76 -1.50
CA ALA A 336 -10.31 17.60 -1.28
C ALA A 336 -11.12 17.51 -2.57
N LYS A 337 -10.60 17.99 -3.71
CA LYS A 337 -11.28 17.83 -5.01
C LYS A 337 -11.45 16.36 -5.43
N TYR A 338 -10.65 15.46 -4.86
CA TYR A 338 -10.74 14.02 -5.11
C TYR A 338 -11.57 13.27 -4.07
N LEU A 339 -12.15 13.97 -3.08
CA LEU A 339 -12.92 13.36 -2.01
C LEU A 339 -14.09 12.51 -2.55
N PRO A 340 -14.95 12.98 -3.48
CA PRO A 340 -16.05 12.16 -4.01
C PRO A 340 -15.60 10.82 -4.60
N GLN A 341 -14.47 10.84 -5.33
CA GLN A 341 -13.90 9.66 -5.97
C GLN A 341 -13.31 8.70 -4.93
N LEU A 342 -12.63 9.23 -3.90
CA LEU A 342 -12.06 8.43 -2.82
C LEU A 342 -13.17 7.78 -1.96
N THR A 343 -14.25 8.51 -1.68
CA THR A 343 -15.45 7.96 -1.04
C THR A 343 -16.05 6.83 -1.86
N ALA A 344 -16.16 7.01 -3.19
CA ALA A 344 -16.66 5.96 -4.07
C ALA A 344 -15.78 4.70 -4.04
N LEU A 345 -14.46 4.87 -3.98
CA LEU A 345 -13.52 3.77 -3.86
C LEU A 345 -13.59 3.09 -2.49
N ALA A 346 -13.85 3.82 -1.41
CA ALA A 346 -14.03 3.27 -0.06
C ALA A 346 -15.26 2.35 0.02
N VAL A 347 -16.39 2.81 -0.51
CA VAL A 347 -17.61 1.97 -0.65
C VAL A 347 -17.30 0.71 -1.45
N MET A 348 -16.61 0.85 -2.59
CA MET A 348 -16.21 -0.29 -3.41
C MET A 348 -15.33 -1.28 -2.65
N ALA A 349 -14.33 -0.79 -1.92
CA ALA A 349 -13.46 -1.61 -1.09
C ALA A 349 -14.29 -2.39 -0.05
N ALA A 350 -15.13 -1.72 0.73
CA ALA A 350 -16.02 -2.35 1.71
C ALA A 350 -16.91 -3.45 1.08
N ARG A 351 -17.47 -3.21 -0.12
CA ARG A 351 -18.28 -4.18 -0.85
C ARG A 351 -17.51 -5.40 -1.33
N GLU A 352 -16.26 -5.22 -1.77
CA GLU A 352 -15.42 -6.34 -2.19
C GLU A 352 -14.98 -7.19 -0.99
N LEU A 353 -14.71 -6.57 0.17
CA LEU A 353 -14.41 -7.27 1.42
C LEU A 353 -15.59 -8.11 1.91
N ALA A 354 -16.80 -7.53 1.89
CA ALA A 354 -18.02 -8.27 2.27
C ALA A 354 -18.24 -9.50 1.38
N ARG A 355 -18.04 -9.37 0.06
CA ARG A 355 -18.16 -10.51 -0.87
C ARG A 355 -17.17 -11.62 -0.56
N ASP A 356 -15.92 -11.27 -0.26
CA ASP A 356 -14.88 -12.25 0.01
C ASP A 356 -15.14 -12.99 1.35
N LYS A 357 -15.81 -12.35 2.32
CA LYS A 357 -16.31 -13.00 3.55
C LYS A 357 -17.50 -13.94 3.30
N ASP A 358 -18.41 -13.58 2.41
CA ASP A 358 -19.64 -14.34 2.09
C ASP A 358 -19.44 -15.52 1.11
N GLY A 359 -18.20 -15.95 0.88
CA GLY A 359 -17.89 -17.13 0.06
C GLY A 359 -17.72 -16.85 -1.44
N GLY A 360 -17.44 -15.60 -1.84
CA GLY A 360 -16.76 -15.36 -3.10
C GLY A 360 -15.45 -16.14 -3.11
N LEU A 361 -15.17 -16.93 -4.16
CA LEU A 361 -13.96 -17.74 -4.28
C LEU A 361 -12.72 -16.91 -3.89
N SER A 362 -12.23 -17.11 -2.66
CA SER A 362 -11.02 -16.47 -2.19
C SER A 362 -9.88 -17.11 -2.98
N ASN A 363 -9.14 -16.33 -3.77
CA ASN A 363 -7.86 -16.79 -4.35
C ASN A 363 -6.76 -16.99 -3.29
N ARG A 364 -7.13 -17.12 -2.02
CA ARG A 364 -6.25 -17.39 -0.89
C ARG A 364 -6.64 -18.77 -0.33
N SER A 365 -6.04 -19.82 -0.90
CA SER A 365 -5.87 -21.12 -0.24
C SER A 365 -4.41 -21.29 0.13
#